data_AF-A1SUV9-F1
#
_entry.id   AF-A1SUV9-F1
#
_cell.length_a   1.000
_cell.length_b   1.000
_cell.length_c   1.000
_cell.angle_alpha   90.00
_cell.angle_beta   90.00
_cell.angle_gamma   90.00
#
_symmetry.space_group_name_H-M   'P 1'
#
loop_
_entity.id
_entity.type
_entity.pdbx_description
1 polymer ?
#
loop_
_entity_poly.entity_id
_entity_poly.type
_entity_poly.pdbx_seq_one_letter_code
_entity_poly.pdbx_strand_id
1 'polypeptide(L)'
;MNKIFEVNMIELMVGGLLIFLLSVWIGKVWNNKVLRKKKAQVDDYIKTLNAKHAEQVASLENELKVDRHSLRLTQTQLIEKRIAVIDQCYKYFADFDQAIDEVKSSEKTFSPQENYDLALLRFTAFVSFFDRNRVYFSAWTATKVSKSHASSAATLDLMKALIYADETLSNTTNEELQSLFNKLNSDVNRIRQEIESEMRAILQIDQTIYDDDQDSDQDSALPALSIFH
;
A
#
# COMPACT_ATOMS: atom_id res chain seq x y z
N MET A 1 -30.18 -85.51 -59.48
CA MET A 1 -29.16 -84.54 -59.94
C MET A 1 -29.28 -83.13 -59.31
N ASN A 2 -30.13 -82.89 -58.30
CA ASN A 2 -30.25 -81.55 -57.68
C ASN A 2 -29.36 -81.31 -56.45
N LYS A 3 -28.91 -82.36 -55.75
CA LYS A 3 -28.12 -82.21 -54.51
C LYS A 3 -26.68 -81.72 -54.71
N ILE A 4 -26.10 -81.88 -55.91
CA ILE A 4 -24.72 -81.47 -56.20
C ILE A 4 -24.64 -79.96 -56.48
N PHE A 5 -25.69 -79.37 -57.07
CA PHE A 5 -25.76 -77.92 -57.33
C PHE A 5 -26.07 -77.11 -56.07
N GLU A 6 -26.90 -77.64 -55.15
CA GLU A 6 -27.21 -76.98 -53.87
C GLU A 6 -25.98 -76.90 -52.94
N VAL A 7 -25.17 -77.96 -52.86
CA VAL A 7 -23.95 -77.97 -52.04
C VAL A 7 -22.92 -76.95 -52.55
N ASN A 8 -22.75 -76.85 -53.88
CA ASN A 8 -21.81 -75.91 -54.49
C ASN A 8 -22.23 -74.43 -54.30
N MET A 9 -23.53 -74.13 -54.25
CA MET A 9 -24.03 -72.77 -54.01
C MET A 9 -23.94 -72.37 -52.52
N ILE A 10 -24.21 -73.31 -51.60
CA ILE A 10 -24.03 -73.10 -50.16
C ILE A 10 -22.56 -72.86 -49.83
N GLU A 11 -21.63 -73.64 -50.40
CA GLU A 11 -20.19 -73.44 -50.21
C GLU A 11 -19.71 -72.07 -50.75
N LEU A 12 -20.24 -71.61 -51.88
CA LEU A 12 -19.96 -70.28 -52.42
C LEU A 12 -20.53 -69.14 -51.55
N MET A 13 -21.74 -69.31 -51.00
CA MET A 13 -22.34 -68.35 -50.07
C MET A 13 -21.59 -68.31 -48.72
N VAL A 14 -21.19 -69.46 -48.18
CA VAL A 14 -20.43 -69.57 -46.93
C VAL A 14 -19.03 -69.00 -47.10
N GLY A 15 -18.36 -69.27 -48.23
CA GLY A 15 -17.07 -68.68 -48.57
C GLY A 15 -17.14 -67.15 -48.73
N GLY A 16 -18.18 -66.64 -49.39
CA GLY A 16 -18.41 -65.20 -49.53
C GLY A 16 -18.67 -64.50 -48.19
N LEU A 17 -19.44 -65.12 -47.29
CA LEU A 17 -19.70 -64.60 -45.94
C LEU A 17 -18.43 -64.53 -45.10
N LEU A 18 -17.57 -65.56 -45.17
CA LEU A 18 -16.28 -65.59 -44.47
C LEU A 18 -15.34 -64.47 -44.94
N ILE A 19 -15.24 -64.25 -46.25
CA ILE A 19 -14.43 -63.17 -46.83
C ILE A 19 -14.97 -61.80 -46.42
N PHE A 20 -16.29 -61.63 -46.40
CA PHE A 20 -16.93 -60.39 -45.92
C PHE A 20 -16.63 -60.13 -44.45
N LEU A 21 -16.80 -61.15 -43.59
CA LEU A 21 -16.52 -61.04 -42.14
C LEU A 21 -15.03 -60.74 -41.88
N LEU A 22 -14.11 -61.39 -42.61
CA LEU A 22 -12.67 -61.09 -42.53
C LEU A 22 -12.36 -59.66 -42.97
N SER A 23 -12.99 -59.19 -44.05
CA SER A 23 -12.80 -57.82 -44.56
C SER A 23 -13.30 -56.76 -43.56
N VAL A 24 -14.46 -57.00 -42.95
CA VAL A 24 -15.01 -56.14 -41.88
C VAL A 24 -14.12 -56.16 -40.64
N TRP A 25 -13.59 -57.33 -40.26
CA TRP A 25 -12.69 -57.46 -39.12
C TRP A 25 -11.37 -56.71 -39.35
N ILE A 26 -10.74 -56.88 -40.52
CA ILE A 26 -9.52 -56.16 -40.91
C ILE A 26 -9.77 -54.66 -40.94
N GLY A 27 -10.88 -54.21 -41.54
CA GLY A 27 -11.27 -52.80 -41.54
C GLY A 27 -11.45 -52.23 -40.13
N LYS A 28 -12.06 -52.98 -39.22
CA LYS A 28 -12.24 -52.59 -37.81
C LYS A 28 -10.92 -52.52 -37.05
N VAL A 29 -10.03 -53.50 -37.24
CA VAL A 29 -8.69 -53.51 -36.64
C VAL A 29 -7.86 -52.33 -37.15
N TRP A 30 -7.89 -52.06 -38.45
CA TRP A 30 -7.14 -50.97 -39.06
C TRP A 30 -7.67 -49.60 -38.62
N ASN A 31 -8.99 -49.41 -38.63
CA ASN A 31 -9.61 -48.19 -38.13
C ASN A 31 -9.28 -47.95 -36.65
N ASN A 32 -9.37 -48.98 -35.80
CA ASN A 32 -8.98 -48.88 -34.39
C ASN A 32 -7.49 -48.51 -34.23
N LYS A 33 -6.60 -49.05 -35.08
CA LYS A 33 -5.17 -48.71 -35.07
C LYS A 33 -4.93 -47.26 -35.48
N VAL A 34 -5.61 -46.77 -36.50
CA VAL A 34 -5.52 -45.36 -36.95
C VAL A 34 -6.12 -44.41 -35.91
N LEU A 35 -7.29 -44.73 -35.35
CA LEU A 35 -7.92 -43.95 -34.28
C LEU A 35 -7.05 -43.87 -33.03
N ARG A 36 -6.43 -44.98 -32.59
CA ARG A 36 -5.49 -44.95 -31.46
C ARG A 36 -4.27 -44.07 -31.72
N LYS A 37 -3.70 -44.12 -32.93
CA LYS A 37 -2.58 -43.25 -33.31
C LYS A 37 -2.98 -41.77 -33.32
N LYS A 38 -4.13 -41.44 -33.91
CA LYS A 38 -4.65 -40.06 -33.92
C LYS A 38 -4.96 -39.56 -32.51
N LYS A 39 -5.56 -40.41 -31.68
CA LYS A 39 -5.81 -40.10 -30.27
C LYS A 39 -4.50 -39.83 -29.52
N ALA A 40 -3.49 -40.69 -29.66
CA ALA A 40 -2.19 -40.48 -29.02
C ALA A 40 -1.53 -39.16 -29.44
N GLN A 41 -1.60 -38.79 -30.73
CA GLN A 41 -1.08 -37.50 -31.22
C GLN A 41 -1.82 -36.30 -30.61
N VAL A 42 -3.15 -36.40 -30.48
CA VAL A 42 -3.96 -35.35 -29.83
C VAL A 42 -3.65 -35.27 -28.34
N ASP A 43 -3.55 -36.40 -27.65
CA ASP A 43 -3.22 -36.46 -26.23
C ASP A 43 -1.82 -35.88 -25.95
N ASP A 44 -0.83 -36.18 -26.80
CA ASP A 44 0.51 -35.60 -26.71
C ASP A 44 0.50 -34.10 -26.99
N TYR A 45 -0.26 -33.63 -27.99
CA TYR A 45 -0.42 -32.20 -28.25
C TYR A 45 -1.05 -31.48 -27.06
N ILE A 46 -2.12 -32.02 -26.47
CA ILE A 46 -2.76 -31.47 -25.27
C ILE A 46 -1.77 -31.42 -24.11
N LYS A 47 -0.98 -32.48 -23.88
CA LYS A 47 0.05 -32.49 -22.82
C LYS A 47 1.08 -31.39 -23.03
N THR A 48 1.59 -31.21 -24.25
CA THR A 48 2.56 -30.15 -24.54
C THR A 48 1.98 -28.76 -24.35
N LEU A 49 0.72 -28.56 -24.75
CA LEU A 49 0.04 -27.29 -24.59
C LEU A 49 -0.20 -26.98 -23.11
N ASN A 50 -0.65 -27.96 -22.32
CA ASN A 50 -0.83 -27.83 -20.88
C ASN A 50 0.49 -27.54 -20.15
N ALA A 51 1.58 -28.22 -20.52
CA ALA A 51 2.90 -27.96 -19.95
C ALA A 51 3.36 -26.52 -20.22
N LYS A 52 3.17 -26.05 -21.46
CA LYS A 52 3.52 -24.67 -21.84
C LYS A 52 2.66 -23.64 -21.11
N HIS A 53 1.35 -23.89 -20.96
CA HIS A 53 0.48 -23.01 -20.18
C HIS A 53 0.85 -23.01 -18.70
N ALA A 54 1.17 -24.17 -18.11
CA ALA A 54 1.60 -24.25 -16.72
C ALA A 54 2.90 -23.46 -16.48
N GLU A 55 3.86 -23.54 -17.40
CA GLU A 55 5.09 -22.76 -17.34
C GLU A 55 4.82 -21.24 -17.44
N GLN A 56 3.95 -20.82 -18.36
CA GLN A 56 3.55 -19.42 -18.49
C GLN A 56 2.82 -18.89 -17.25
N VAL A 57 1.91 -19.68 -16.68
CA VAL A 57 1.20 -19.33 -15.44
C VAL A 57 2.19 -19.21 -14.28
N ALA A 58 3.09 -20.18 -14.10
CA ALA A 58 4.12 -20.12 -13.06
C ALA A 58 5.04 -18.91 -13.21
N SER A 59 5.42 -18.56 -14.45
CA SER A 59 6.21 -17.36 -14.73
C SER A 59 5.48 -16.08 -14.34
N LEU A 60 4.21 -15.94 -14.74
CA LEU A 60 3.39 -14.77 -14.44
C LEU A 60 3.09 -14.65 -12.94
N GLU A 61 2.84 -15.77 -12.26
CA GLU A 61 2.67 -15.78 -10.81
C GLU A 61 3.93 -15.33 -10.09
N ASN A 62 5.11 -15.74 -10.56
CA ASN A 62 6.37 -15.30 -9.99
C ASN A 62 6.63 -13.81 -10.23
N GLU A 63 6.39 -13.31 -11.45
CA GLU A 63 6.50 -11.89 -11.78
C GLU A 63 5.56 -11.05 -10.89
N LEU A 64 4.32 -11.51 -10.72
CA LEU A 64 3.34 -10.84 -9.87
C LEU A 64 3.77 -10.85 -8.39
N LYS A 65 4.39 -11.93 -7.89
CA LYS A 65 4.97 -11.97 -6.54
C LYS A 65 6.10 -10.96 -6.37
N VAL A 66 7.00 -10.85 -7.35
CA VAL A 66 8.10 -9.87 -7.35
C VAL A 66 7.55 -8.44 -7.37
N ASP A 67 6.55 -8.17 -8.21
CA ASP A 67 5.92 -6.85 -8.29
C ASP A 67 5.22 -6.47 -6.99
N ARG A 68 4.48 -7.40 -6.36
CA ARG A 68 3.88 -7.17 -5.04
C ARG A 68 4.93 -6.86 -3.99
N HIS A 69 6.03 -7.62 -3.97
CA HIS A 69 7.11 -7.39 -3.01
C HIS A 69 7.79 -6.03 -3.24
N SER A 70 8.02 -5.63 -4.49
CA SER A 70 8.64 -4.32 -4.80
C SER A 70 7.72 -3.14 -4.44
N LEU A 71 6.41 -3.28 -4.68
CA LEU A 71 5.40 -2.30 -4.26
C LEU A 71 5.40 -2.15 -2.74
N ARG A 72 5.44 -3.27 -2.00
CA ARG A 72 5.50 -3.26 -0.53
C ARG A 72 6.74 -2.55 0.00
N LEU A 73 7.92 -2.87 -0.53
CA LEU A 73 9.16 -2.16 -0.17
C LEU A 73 9.06 -0.65 -0.40
N THR A 74 8.46 -0.25 -1.53
CA THR A 74 8.25 1.16 -1.84
C THR A 74 7.28 1.82 -0.87
N GLN A 75 6.23 1.10 -0.45
CA GLN A 75 5.26 1.57 0.54
C GLN A 75 5.90 1.75 1.92
N THR A 76 6.71 0.79 2.39
CA THR A 76 7.46 0.90 3.64
C THR A 76 8.40 2.11 3.62
N GLN A 77 9.16 2.30 2.54
CA GLN A 77 10.04 3.47 2.39
C GLN A 77 9.28 4.79 2.43
N LEU A 78 8.07 4.84 1.85
CA LEU A 78 7.23 6.02 1.90
C LEU A 78 6.73 6.31 3.33
N ILE A 79 6.34 5.27 4.07
CA ILE A 79 5.92 5.36 5.48
C ILE A 79 7.09 5.85 6.34
N GLU A 80 8.28 5.26 6.22
CA GLU A 80 9.48 5.68 6.93
C GLU A 80 9.82 7.14 6.67
N LYS A 81 9.77 7.57 5.40
CA LYS A 81 10.00 8.96 5.03
C LYS A 81 8.97 9.90 5.64
N ARG A 82 7.70 9.50 5.65
CA ARG A 82 6.61 10.28 6.25
C ARG A 82 6.80 10.42 7.76
N ILE A 83 7.17 9.34 8.44
CA ILE A 83 7.52 9.34 9.87
C ILE A 83 8.67 10.31 10.15
N ALA A 84 9.77 10.21 9.40
CA ALA A 84 10.94 11.06 9.59
C ALA A 84 10.61 12.55 9.41
N VAL A 85 9.78 12.88 8.42
CA VAL A 85 9.32 14.25 8.19
C VAL A 85 8.45 14.75 9.34
N ILE A 86 7.51 13.94 9.83
CA ILE A 86 6.62 14.32 10.92
C ILE A 86 7.39 14.49 12.23
N ASP A 87 8.31 13.58 12.54
CA ASP A 87 9.20 13.68 13.70
C ASP A 87 10.04 14.97 13.65
N GLN A 88 10.64 15.28 12.50
CA GLN A 88 11.40 16.50 12.33
C GLN A 88 10.52 17.76 12.46
N CYS A 89 9.29 17.72 11.93
CA CYS A 89 8.33 18.80 12.10
C CYS A 89 7.95 19.01 13.57
N TYR A 90 7.78 17.91 14.31
CA TYR A 90 7.49 17.94 15.74
C TYR A 90 8.65 18.56 16.54
N LYS A 91 9.90 18.26 16.19
CA LYS A 91 11.09 18.89 16.81
C LYS A 91 11.10 20.40 16.63
N TYR A 92 10.90 20.89 15.40
CA TYR A 92 10.81 22.34 15.15
C TYR A 92 9.66 23.00 15.90
N PHE A 93 8.54 22.28 16.02
CA PHE A 93 7.39 22.74 16.78
C PHE A 93 7.66 22.78 18.29
N ALA A 94 8.32 21.76 18.85
CA ALA A 94 8.70 21.71 20.25
C ALA A 94 9.70 22.82 20.62
N ASP A 95 10.66 23.10 19.76
CA ASP A 95 11.59 24.24 19.93
C ASP A 95 10.82 25.58 20.00
N PHE A 96 9.76 25.72 19.22
CA PHE A 96 8.91 26.91 19.24
C PHE A 96 8.08 26.99 20.53
N ASP A 97 7.47 25.89 20.97
CA ASP A 97 6.71 25.84 22.24
C ASP A 97 7.61 26.20 23.43
N GLN A 98 8.81 25.63 23.48
CA GLN A 98 9.80 25.98 24.50
C GLN A 98 10.15 27.47 24.47
N ALA A 99 10.36 28.05 23.29
CA ALA A 99 10.66 29.48 23.18
C ALA A 99 9.50 30.37 23.66
N ILE A 100 8.24 29.96 23.47
CA ILE A 100 7.08 30.69 24.02
C ILE A 100 7.06 30.62 25.56
N ASP A 101 7.37 29.46 26.13
CA ASP A 101 7.43 29.30 27.58
C ASP A 101 8.58 30.10 28.20
N GLU A 102 9.72 30.21 27.51
CA GLU A 102 10.84 31.09 27.89
C GLU A 102 10.46 32.58 27.85
N VAL A 103 9.59 33.01 26.92
CA VAL A 103 9.06 34.38 26.89
C VAL A 103 8.16 34.66 28.11
N LYS A 104 7.38 33.67 28.57
CA LYS A 104 6.52 33.80 29.76
C LYS A 104 7.30 33.77 31.06
N SER A 105 8.39 33.01 31.11
CA SER A 105 9.20 32.86 32.32
C SER A 105 10.10 34.09 32.51
N SER A 106 9.86 34.82 33.60
CA SER A 106 10.66 35.98 34.04
C SER A 106 12.10 35.61 34.48
N GLU A 107 12.53 34.36 34.32
CA GLU A 107 13.85 33.87 34.74
C GLU A 107 15.00 34.31 33.79
N LYS A 108 15.28 35.62 33.82
CA LYS A 108 16.60 36.30 33.81
C LYS A 108 17.70 35.86 32.82
N THR A 109 17.41 35.29 31.65
CA THR A 109 18.49 35.02 30.66
C THR A 109 18.60 36.07 29.56
N PHE A 110 17.48 36.63 29.08
CA PHE A 110 17.46 37.60 27.99
C PHE A 110 16.41 38.69 28.22
N SER A 111 16.52 39.80 27.48
CA SER A 111 15.49 40.85 27.45
C SER A 111 14.18 40.31 26.83
N PRO A 112 13.01 40.89 27.15
CA PRO A 112 11.73 40.50 26.54
C PRO A 112 11.74 40.53 25.00
N GLN A 113 12.49 41.48 24.43
CA GLN A 113 12.70 41.62 23.00
C GLN A 113 13.49 40.45 22.40
N GLU A 114 14.60 40.06 23.04
CA GLU A 114 15.44 38.95 22.58
C GLU A 114 14.68 37.61 22.68
N ASN A 115 13.89 37.41 23.74
CA ASN A 115 13.02 36.23 23.87
C ASN A 115 11.96 36.20 22.76
N TYR A 116 11.35 37.34 22.43
CA TYR A 116 10.41 37.45 21.33
C TYR A 116 11.08 37.13 19.98
N ASP A 117 12.26 37.70 19.70
CA ASP A 117 12.99 37.46 18.46
C ASP A 117 13.40 35.99 18.31
N LEU A 118 13.77 35.33 19.41
CA LEU A 118 14.02 33.89 19.44
C LEU A 118 12.76 33.07 19.11
N ALA A 119 11.63 33.40 19.74
CA ALA A 119 10.36 32.71 19.48
C ALA A 119 9.90 32.90 18.02
N LEU A 120 10.06 34.11 17.47
CA LEU A 120 9.75 34.41 16.07
C LEU A 120 10.64 33.63 15.10
N LEU A 121 11.94 33.50 15.41
CA LEU A 121 12.88 32.73 14.61
C LEU A 121 12.49 31.23 14.59
N ARG A 122 12.17 30.66 15.75
CA ARG A 122 11.73 29.26 15.88
C ARG A 122 10.39 29.01 15.18
N PHE A 123 9.45 29.94 15.32
CA PHE A 123 8.18 29.90 14.59
C PHE A 123 8.38 29.89 13.08
N THR A 124 9.23 30.78 12.57
CA THR A 124 9.54 30.87 11.13
C THR A 124 10.19 29.59 10.61
N ALA A 125 11.09 28.98 11.41
CA ALA A 125 11.71 27.70 11.06
C ALA A 125 10.69 26.56 10.99
N PHE A 126 9.79 26.48 11.97
CA PHE A 126 8.68 25.52 11.96
C PHE A 126 7.78 25.69 10.73
N VAL A 127 7.32 26.92 10.45
CA VAL A 127 6.44 27.21 9.31
C VAL A 127 7.12 26.86 7.99
N SER A 128 8.36 27.30 7.81
CA SER A 128 9.10 27.00 6.58
C SER A 128 9.32 25.50 6.39
N PHE A 129 9.55 24.74 7.46
CA PHE A 129 9.71 23.29 7.37
C PHE A 129 8.38 22.61 7.04
N PHE A 130 7.30 23.01 7.72
CA PHE A 130 5.96 22.48 7.50
C PHE A 130 5.47 22.72 6.08
N ASP A 131 5.59 23.95 5.55
CA ASP A 131 5.11 24.30 4.22
C ASP A 131 5.84 23.53 3.11
N ARG A 132 7.16 23.35 3.24
CA ARG A 132 7.96 22.55 2.29
C ARG A 132 7.58 21.07 2.30
N ASN A 133 7.12 20.58 3.45
CA ASN A 133 6.84 19.16 3.68
C ASN A 133 5.36 18.85 3.84
N ARG A 134 4.48 19.80 3.49
CA ARG A 134 3.03 19.70 3.69
C ARG A 134 2.41 18.46 3.02
N VAL A 135 3.00 18.00 1.92
CA VAL A 135 2.57 16.80 1.17
C VAL A 135 2.62 15.50 2.00
N TYR A 136 3.44 15.46 3.06
CA TYR A 136 3.58 14.29 3.93
C TYR A 136 2.52 14.24 5.04
N PHE A 137 1.67 15.27 5.16
CA PHE A 137 0.58 15.32 6.11
C PHE A 137 -0.76 15.04 5.43
N SER A 138 -1.70 14.44 6.17
CA SER A 138 -3.07 14.33 5.71
C SER A 138 -3.67 15.70 5.45
N ALA A 139 -4.62 15.77 4.51
CA ALA A 139 -5.29 17.03 4.17
C ALA A 139 -5.99 17.67 5.39
N TRP A 140 -6.50 16.84 6.30
CA TRP A 140 -7.11 17.28 7.55
C TRP A 140 -6.09 17.97 8.47
N THR A 141 -5.02 17.25 8.83
CA THR A 141 -3.95 17.76 9.69
C THR A 141 -3.32 19.00 9.08
N ALA A 142 -3.04 18.98 7.78
CA ALA A 142 -2.47 20.12 7.07
C ALA A 142 -3.35 21.38 7.17
N THR A 143 -4.66 21.22 7.05
CA THR A 143 -5.63 22.33 7.16
C THR A 143 -5.68 22.89 8.58
N LYS A 144 -5.68 22.01 9.59
CA LYS A 144 -5.70 22.42 11.01
C LYS A 144 -4.43 23.17 11.39
N VAL A 145 -3.27 22.63 11.04
CA VAL A 145 -1.98 23.26 11.28
C VAL A 145 -1.89 24.60 10.57
N SER A 146 -2.33 24.69 9.31
CA SER A 146 -2.35 25.97 8.56
C SER A 146 -3.25 27.03 9.21
N LYS A 147 -4.42 26.63 9.73
CA LYS A 147 -5.32 27.55 10.43
C LYS A 147 -4.72 28.06 11.74
N SER A 148 -4.13 27.16 12.53
CA SER A 148 -3.46 27.53 13.77
C SER A 148 -2.20 28.36 13.52
N HIS A 149 -1.47 28.12 12.42
CA HIS A 149 -0.36 28.97 11.96
C HIS A 149 -0.81 30.41 11.73
N ALA A 150 -1.88 30.63 10.96
CA ALA A 150 -2.41 31.97 10.72
C ALA A 150 -2.82 32.70 12.02
N SER A 151 -3.43 31.95 12.96
CA SER A 151 -3.79 32.49 14.29
C SER A 151 -2.56 32.83 15.14
N SER A 152 -1.54 31.96 15.12
CA SER A 152 -0.29 32.14 15.87
C SER A 152 0.52 33.32 15.33
N ALA A 153 0.60 33.48 14.00
CA ALA A 153 1.26 34.61 13.35
C ALA A 153 0.59 35.94 13.72
N ALA A 154 -0.74 36.02 13.62
CA ALA A 154 -1.49 37.20 14.03
C ALA A 154 -1.30 37.53 15.52
N THR A 155 -1.18 36.51 16.37
CA THR A 155 -0.95 36.67 17.80
C THR A 155 0.47 37.18 18.10
N LEU A 156 1.48 36.67 17.40
CA LEU A 156 2.87 37.14 17.47
C LEU A 156 3.03 38.58 16.95
N ASP A 157 2.30 38.96 15.91
CA ASP A 157 2.29 40.34 15.39
C ASP A 157 1.68 41.33 16.39
N LEU A 158 0.60 40.93 17.08
CA LEU A 158 0.00 41.73 18.14
C LEU A 158 0.91 41.86 19.37
N MET A 159 1.59 40.77 19.76
CA MET A 159 2.59 40.80 20.82
C MET A 159 3.73 41.76 20.49
N LYS A 160 4.21 41.74 19.24
CA LYS A 160 5.21 42.70 18.75
C LYS A 160 4.75 44.12 18.98
N ALA A 161 3.57 44.48 18.48
CA ALA A 161 3.04 45.83 18.59
C ALA A 161 2.96 46.31 20.05
N LEU A 162 2.54 45.44 20.96
CA LEU A 162 2.45 45.74 22.40
C LEU A 162 3.83 45.92 23.05
N ILE A 163 4.82 45.07 22.72
CA ILE A 163 6.19 45.19 23.24
C ILE A 163 6.84 46.50 22.78
N TYR A 164 6.65 46.90 21.52
CA TYR A 164 7.18 48.16 20.99
C TYR A 164 6.43 49.41 21.48
N ALA A 165 5.15 49.30 21.84
CA ALA A 165 4.35 50.43 22.29
C ALA A 165 4.63 50.83 23.74
N ASP A 166 5.18 49.92 24.56
CA ASP A 166 5.31 50.12 26.00
C ASP A 166 6.64 49.59 26.53
N GLU A 167 7.70 50.37 26.34
CA GLU A 167 9.09 50.09 26.76
C GLU A 167 9.25 49.98 28.30
N THR A 168 8.21 50.36 29.07
CA THR A 168 8.24 50.50 30.54
C THR A 168 7.52 49.40 31.33
N LEU A 169 7.01 48.36 30.67
CA LEU A 169 6.16 47.34 31.31
C LEU A 169 6.97 46.22 32.00
N SER A 170 7.85 46.58 32.93
CA SER A 170 8.69 45.60 33.65
C SER A 170 8.05 44.96 34.89
N ASN A 171 6.85 45.37 35.34
CA ASN A 171 6.32 44.88 36.64
C ASN A 171 4.84 44.51 36.72
N THR A 172 4.03 44.73 35.69
CA THR A 172 2.61 44.32 35.69
C THR A 172 2.26 43.80 34.33
N THR A 173 2.48 42.50 34.09
CA THR A 173 2.11 41.80 32.86
C THR A 173 0.70 42.24 32.43
N ASN A 174 0.63 43.05 31.37
CA ASN A 174 -0.61 43.63 30.86
C ASN A 174 -1.59 42.46 30.58
N GLU A 175 -2.81 42.51 31.13
CA GLU A 175 -3.80 41.43 31.02
C GLU A 175 -4.06 41.04 29.56
N GLU A 176 -3.93 42.00 28.63
CA GLU A 176 -4.01 41.78 27.19
C GLU A 176 -2.86 40.91 26.66
N LEU A 177 -1.62 41.16 27.09
CA LEU A 177 -0.45 40.36 26.71
C LEU A 177 -0.57 38.93 27.23
N GLN A 178 -1.02 38.76 28.48
CA GLN A 178 -1.25 37.45 29.08
C GLN A 178 -2.36 36.67 28.35
N SER A 179 -3.42 37.36 27.93
CA SER A 179 -4.50 36.79 27.12
C SER A 179 -4.01 36.29 25.76
N LEU A 180 -3.15 37.07 25.09
CA LEU A 180 -2.52 36.66 23.82
C LEU A 180 -1.61 35.44 24.00
N PHE A 181 -0.83 35.39 25.08
CA PHE A 181 -0.01 34.22 25.42
C PHE A 181 -0.84 32.96 25.69
N ASN A 182 -2.00 33.10 26.35
CA ASN A 182 -2.91 31.98 26.59
C ASN A 182 -3.53 31.48 25.29
N LYS A 183 -3.92 32.39 24.39
CA LYS A 183 -4.43 32.03 23.06
C LYS A 183 -3.38 31.31 22.23
N LEU A 184 -2.15 31.83 22.18
CA LEU A 184 -1.03 31.21 21.47
C LEU A 184 -0.77 29.80 22.01
N ASN A 185 -0.74 29.63 23.34
CA ASN A 185 -0.57 28.33 23.98
C ASN A 185 -1.71 27.35 23.65
N SER A 186 -2.94 27.83 23.55
CA SER A 186 -4.07 26.98 23.12
C SER A 186 -3.90 26.51 21.67
N ASP A 187 -3.50 27.40 20.76
CA ASP A 187 -3.27 27.08 19.36
C ASP A 187 -2.10 26.10 19.18
N VAL A 188 -1.03 26.28 19.96
CA VAL A 188 0.14 25.39 20.04
C VAL A 188 -0.29 24.01 20.54
N ASN A 189 -0.97 23.90 21.67
CA ASN A 189 -1.44 22.60 22.17
C ASN A 189 -2.36 21.88 21.18
N ARG A 190 -3.17 22.61 20.42
CA ARG A 190 -3.98 22.04 19.35
C ARG A 190 -3.12 21.51 18.20
N ILE A 191 -2.11 22.27 17.75
CA ILE A 191 -1.17 21.80 16.71
C ILE A 191 -0.47 20.51 17.16
N ARG A 192 0.03 20.47 18.41
CA ARG A 192 0.65 19.30 19.01
C ARG A 192 -0.23 18.06 18.87
N GLN A 193 -1.49 18.16 19.31
CA GLN A 193 -2.44 17.04 19.28
C GLN A 193 -2.69 16.52 17.86
N GLU A 194 -2.81 17.41 16.87
CA GLU A 194 -3.05 17.01 15.48
C GLU A 194 -1.81 16.32 14.88
N ILE A 195 -0.59 16.81 15.15
CA ILE A 195 0.66 16.18 14.70
C ILE A 195 0.85 14.80 15.36
N GLU A 196 0.59 14.68 16.67
CA GLU A 196 0.70 13.40 17.39
C GLU A 196 -0.35 12.38 16.94
N SER A 197 -1.58 12.84 16.69
CA SER A 197 -2.65 12.00 16.14
C SER A 197 -2.27 11.44 14.77
N GLU A 198 -1.74 12.28 13.90
CA GLU A 198 -1.24 11.88 12.58
C GLU A 198 -0.11 10.84 12.69
N MET A 199 0.85 11.08 13.58
CA MET A 199 1.96 10.15 13.84
C MET A 199 1.45 8.77 14.29
N ARG A 200 0.49 8.74 15.23
CA ARG A 200 -0.13 7.50 15.70
C ARG A 200 -0.89 6.77 14.58
N ALA A 201 -1.62 7.51 13.75
CA ALA A 201 -2.34 6.92 12.63
C ALA A 201 -1.40 6.24 11.62
N ILE A 202 -0.21 6.81 11.39
CA ILE A 202 0.80 6.20 10.50
C ILE A 202 1.39 4.94 11.11
N LEU A 203 1.73 4.97 12.40
CA LEU A 203 2.29 3.81 13.11
C LEU A 203 1.31 2.64 13.17
N GLN A 204 0.00 2.92 13.27
CA GLN A 204 -1.03 1.87 13.21
C GLN A 204 -1.11 1.23 11.81
N ILE A 205 -0.98 2.03 10.74
CA ILE A 205 -0.97 1.50 9.37
C ILE A 205 0.25 0.61 9.15
N ASP A 206 1.42 1.00 9.66
CA ASP A 206 2.63 0.20 9.56
C ASP A 206 2.44 -1.18 10.22
N GLN A 207 1.88 -1.24 11.44
CA GLN A 207 1.56 -2.49 12.14
C GLN A 207 0.60 -3.39 11.36
N THR A 208 -0.45 -2.83 10.75
CA THR A 208 -1.40 -3.63 9.96
C THR A 208 -0.80 -4.26 8.71
N ILE A 209 0.25 -3.66 8.12
CA ILE A 209 0.95 -4.23 6.96
C ILE A 209 1.78 -5.45 7.38
N TYR A 210 2.37 -5.43 8.58
CA TYR A 210 3.14 -6.55 9.10
C TYR A 210 2.27 -7.72 9.57
N ASP A 211 1.05 -7.47 10.05
CA ASP A 211 0.14 -8.52 10.52
C ASP A 211 -0.50 -9.31 9.34
N ASP A 212 -0.76 -8.66 8.21
CA ASP A 212 -1.29 -9.30 6.98
C ASP A 212 -0.24 -10.23 6.32
N ASP A 213 1.04 -10.09 6.67
CA ASP A 213 2.14 -10.94 6.20
C ASP A 213 2.20 -12.31 6.90
N GLN A 214 1.68 -12.44 8.13
CA GLN A 214 1.68 -13.75 8.81
C GLN A 214 0.61 -14.72 8.27
N ASP A 215 -0.48 -14.20 7.70
CA ASP A 215 -1.56 -15.03 7.14
C ASP A 215 -1.40 -15.31 5.64
N SER A 216 -0.64 -14.49 4.89
CA SER A 216 -0.50 -14.65 3.44
C SER A 216 0.50 -15.74 2.99
N ASP A 217 1.39 -16.19 3.89
CA ASP A 217 2.31 -17.31 3.63
C ASP A 217 1.63 -18.69 3.81
N GLN A 218 0.41 -18.75 4.36
CA GLN A 218 -0.28 -20.02 4.63
C GLN A 218 -1.35 -20.44 3.60
N ASP A 219 -1.79 -19.56 2.69
CA ASP A 219 -3.03 -19.82 1.93
C ASP A 219 -2.92 -19.73 0.39
N SER A 220 -1.79 -20.18 -0.16
CA SER A 220 -1.67 -20.42 -1.62
C SER A 220 -1.27 -21.85 -2.00
N ALA A 221 -1.69 -22.83 -1.19
CA ALA A 221 -2.01 -24.15 -1.73
C ALA A 221 -3.41 -24.09 -2.36
N LEU A 222 -3.56 -23.37 -3.48
CA LEU A 222 -4.74 -23.51 -4.32
C LEU A 222 -4.88 -25.00 -4.65
N PRO A 223 -6.03 -25.65 -4.35
CA PRO A 223 -6.21 -27.05 -4.64
C PRO A 223 -6.04 -27.21 -6.14
N ALA A 224 -5.04 -28.02 -6.54
CA ALA A 224 -4.88 -28.44 -7.92
C ALA A 224 -6.27 -28.82 -8.45
N LEU A 225 -6.77 -28.05 -9.41
CA LEU A 225 -8.05 -28.25 -10.05
C LEU A 225 -8.07 -29.65 -10.67
N SER A 226 -8.54 -30.61 -9.89
CA SER A 226 -9.00 -31.93 -10.31
C SER A 226 -10.32 -31.74 -11.06
N ILE A 227 -10.26 -31.07 -12.22
CA ILE A 227 -11.32 -31.17 -13.22
C ILE A 227 -10.89 -32.28 -14.16
N PHE A 228 -11.09 -33.54 -13.78
CA PHE A 228 -11.38 -34.66 -14.67
C PHE A 228 -11.74 -35.87 -13.78
N HIS A 229 -13.03 -36.09 -13.59
CA HIS A 229 -13.56 -37.40 -13.21
C HIS A 229 -14.80 -37.72 -14.02
#